data_AF-A0A7K0L7D6-F1
#
_entry.id   AF-A0A7K0L7D6-F1
#
_cell.length_a   1.000
_cell.length_b   1.000
_cell.length_c   1.000
_cell.angle_alpha   90.00
_cell.angle_beta   90.00
_cell.angle_gamma   90.00
#
_symmetry.space_group_name_H-M   'P 1'
#
loop_
_entity.id
_entity.type
_entity.pdbx_description
1 polymer ?
#
loop_
_entity_poly.entity_id
_entity_poly.type
_entity_poly.pdbx_seq_one_letter_code
_entity_poly.pdbx_strand_id
1 'polypeptide(L)'
;STTGVVAMVNAITSAQIPIIFDPASVGTMSHVGLSVVKDILPRMSVVILNEEEAFYLTGRSDIKLALQELKELVPIVVIKRGSQGAIAVDRESDFVEVGAKSANVIDTTGAGDAFAAGFIGSWIEKSDLLAAIGSAIDLATQCVAIIGARPPVNP
;
A
#
# COMPACT_ATOMS: atom_id res chain seq x y z
N SER A 1 20.21 -7.23 -4.61
CA SER A 1 20.94 -5.94 -4.65
C SER A 1 20.01 -4.87 -5.17
N THR A 2 20.18 -3.61 -4.75
CA THR A 2 19.37 -2.47 -5.22
C THR A 2 19.39 -2.32 -6.74
N THR A 3 20.53 -2.60 -7.38
CA THR A 3 20.69 -2.59 -8.84
C THR A 3 19.72 -3.53 -9.56
N GLY A 4 19.48 -4.74 -9.03
CA GLY A 4 18.55 -5.70 -9.64
C GLY A 4 17.10 -5.23 -9.57
N VAL A 5 16.70 -4.60 -8.46
CA VAL A 5 15.35 -4.04 -8.29
C VAL A 5 15.13 -2.89 -9.26
N VAL A 6 16.09 -1.97 -9.38
CA VAL A 6 15.99 -0.85 -10.34
C VAL A 6 15.90 -1.35 -11.78
N ALA A 7 16.70 -2.35 -12.15
CA ALA A 7 16.63 -2.95 -13.49
C ALA A 7 15.26 -3.61 -13.76
N MET A 8 14.70 -4.31 -12.76
CA MET A 8 13.37 -4.91 -12.84
C MET A 8 12.28 -3.84 -13.02
N VAL A 9 12.30 -2.78 -12.21
CA VAL A 9 11.36 -1.65 -12.34
C VAL A 9 11.44 -1.05 -13.73
N ASN A 10 12.65 -0.81 -14.25
CA ASN A 10 12.82 -0.27 -15.60
C ASN A 10 12.19 -1.17 -16.66
N ALA A 11 12.46 -2.48 -16.61
CA ALA A 11 11.89 -3.43 -17.56
C ALA A 11 10.35 -3.45 -17.52
N ILE A 12 9.75 -3.45 -16.31
CA ILE A 12 8.29 -3.46 -16.14
C ILE A 12 7.67 -2.15 -16.66
N THR A 13 8.28 -1.00 -16.33
CA THR A 13 7.80 0.30 -16.83
C THR A 13 7.91 0.45 -18.35
N SER A 14 8.99 -0.05 -18.96
CA SER A 14 9.14 -0.05 -20.43
C SER A 14 8.11 -0.94 -21.13
N ALA A 15 7.62 -1.98 -20.45
CA ALA A 15 6.52 -2.81 -20.92
C ALA A 15 5.13 -2.21 -20.63
N GLN A 16 5.07 -1.01 -20.02
CA GLN A 16 3.83 -0.32 -19.64
C GLN A 16 2.92 -1.13 -18.70
N ILE A 17 3.52 -2.00 -17.88
CA ILE A 17 2.79 -2.79 -16.90
C ILE A 17 2.71 -1.98 -15.59
N PRO A 18 1.51 -1.81 -14.99
CA PRO A 18 1.36 -1.11 -13.72
C PRO A 18 2.15 -1.77 -12.59
N ILE A 19 2.78 -0.95 -11.74
CA ILE A 19 3.49 -1.42 -10.55
C ILE A 19 2.75 -0.93 -9.30
N ILE A 20 2.40 -1.88 -8.43
CA ILE A 20 1.88 -1.63 -7.08
C ILE A 20 3.03 -1.92 -6.12
N PHE A 21 3.42 -0.91 -5.35
CA PHE A 21 4.61 -0.96 -4.50
C PHE A 21 4.25 -0.82 -3.03
N ASP A 22 4.73 -1.75 -2.21
CA ASP A 22 4.72 -1.69 -0.75
C ASP A 22 6.19 -1.76 -0.29
N PRO A 23 6.71 -0.73 0.43
CA PRO A 23 8.10 -0.68 0.86
C PRO A 23 8.42 -1.60 2.05
N ALA A 24 7.42 -2.32 2.58
CA ALA A 24 7.45 -3.26 3.70
C ALA A 24 7.77 -2.67 5.08
N SER A 25 8.75 -1.77 5.19
CA SER A 25 9.08 -1.08 6.45
C SER A 25 10.00 0.13 6.25
N VAL A 26 9.97 1.05 7.23
CA VAL A 26 10.98 2.11 7.38
C VAL A 26 12.40 1.55 7.47
N GLY A 27 12.59 0.41 8.16
CA GLY A 27 13.90 -0.24 8.24
C GLY A 27 14.46 -0.65 6.88
N THR A 28 13.61 -1.19 6.00
CA THR A 28 14.00 -1.56 4.63
C THR A 28 14.34 -0.32 3.80
N MET A 29 13.51 0.73 3.86
CA MET A 29 13.78 1.98 3.16
C MET A 29 15.06 2.67 3.65
N SER A 30 15.31 2.66 4.95
CA SER A 30 16.52 3.21 5.56
C SER A 30 17.77 2.49 5.07
N HIS A 31 17.73 1.17 4.98
CA HIS A 31 18.85 0.37 4.47
C HIS A 31 19.16 0.64 2.99
N VAL A 32 18.12 0.83 2.17
CA VAL A 32 18.27 1.14 0.73
C VAL A 32 18.68 2.61 0.51
N GLY A 33 18.25 3.51 1.39
CA GLY A 33 18.47 4.95 1.31
C GLY A 33 17.25 5.69 0.77
N LEU A 34 16.80 6.71 1.50
CA LEU A 34 15.59 7.48 1.18
C LEU A 34 15.61 8.10 -0.23
N SER A 35 16.77 8.59 -0.70
CA SER A 35 16.90 9.14 -2.05
C SER A 35 16.54 8.12 -3.12
N VAL A 36 17.05 6.89 -2.98
CA VAL A 36 16.81 5.81 -3.95
C VAL A 36 15.34 5.44 -3.97
N VAL A 37 14.69 5.38 -2.80
CA VAL A 37 13.26 5.11 -2.72
C VAL A 37 12.46 6.22 -3.40
N LYS A 38 12.78 7.49 -3.15
CA LYS A 38 12.13 8.63 -3.81
C LYS A 38 12.33 8.63 -5.32
N ASP A 39 13.49 8.22 -5.81
CA ASP A 39 13.79 8.17 -7.25
C ASP A 39 12.98 7.09 -8.00
N ILE A 40 12.52 6.04 -7.31
CA ILE A 40 11.68 5.00 -7.92
C ILE A 40 10.18 5.28 -7.78
N LEU A 41 9.75 6.08 -6.80
CA LEU A 41 8.32 6.37 -6.58
C LEU A 41 7.60 6.87 -7.85
N PRO A 42 8.15 7.79 -8.66
CA PRO A 42 7.51 8.24 -9.91
C PRO A 42 7.27 7.16 -10.96
N ARG A 43 7.88 5.98 -10.80
CA ARG A 43 7.73 4.83 -11.70
C ARG A 43 6.61 3.89 -11.26
N MET A 44 6.04 4.11 -10.07
CA MET A 44 4.98 3.28 -9.50
C MET A 44 3.62 3.81 -9.96
N SER A 45 2.66 2.91 -10.15
CA SER A 45 1.27 3.28 -10.42
C SER A 45 0.49 3.49 -9.13
N VAL A 46 0.77 2.65 -8.13
CA VAL A 46 0.18 2.73 -6.79
C VAL A 46 1.30 2.52 -5.77
N VAL A 47 1.29 3.31 -4.71
CA VAL A 47 2.07 3.01 -3.50
C VAL A 47 1.13 2.73 -2.33
N ILE A 48 1.36 1.63 -1.64
CA ILE A 48 0.65 1.24 -0.43
C ILE A 48 1.62 1.36 0.73
N LEU A 49 1.29 2.24 1.68
CA LEU A 49 2.11 2.58 2.84
C LEU A 49 1.32 2.34 4.11
N ASN A 50 2.00 2.26 5.25
CA ASN A 50 1.42 2.60 6.53
C ASN A 50 1.76 4.07 6.92
N GLU A 51 1.21 4.56 8.03
CA GLU A 51 1.45 5.93 8.50
C GLU A 51 2.93 6.23 8.76
N GLU A 52 3.65 5.31 9.40
CA GLU A 52 5.07 5.47 9.72
C GLU A 52 5.92 5.63 8.46
N GLU A 53 5.64 4.84 7.44
CA GLU A 53 6.32 4.88 6.14
C GLU A 53 6.01 6.17 5.39
N ALA A 54 4.75 6.61 5.40
CA ALA A 54 4.35 7.87 4.77
C ALA A 54 5.03 9.07 5.43
N PHE A 55 5.12 9.09 6.77
CA PHE A 55 5.84 10.11 7.51
C PHE A 55 7.34 10.05 7.26
N TYR A 56 7.92 8.86 7.20
CA TYR A 56 9.33 8.69 6.88
C TYR A 56 9.68 9.21 5.47
N LEU A 57 8.83 8.91 4.48
CA LEU A 57 9.04 9.35 3.10
C LEU A 57 8.93 10.88 2.94
N THR A 58 8.03 11.52 3.68
CA THR A 58 7.69 12.94 3.48
C THR A 58 8.31 13.88 4.51
N GLY A 59 8.77 13.34 5.65
CA GLY A 59 9.16 14.15 6.81
C GLY A 59 7.98 14.88 7.46
N ARG A 60 6.73 14.53 7.12
CA ARG A 60 5.52 15.13 7.70
C ARG A 60 5.08 14.36 8.95
N SER A 61 4.26 15.00 9.76
CA SER A 61 3.58 14.40 10.91
C SER A 61 2.05 14.46 10.79
N ASP A 62 1.54 15.04 9.70
CA ASP A 62 0.11 15.06 9.37
C ASP A 62 -0.11 14.19 8.13
N ILE A 63 -1.06 13.26 8.24
CA ILE A 63 -1.30 12.26 7.20
C ILE A 63 -1.83 12.87 5.92
N LYS A 64 -2.67 13.92 6.00
CA LYS A 64 -3.20 14.60 4.82
C LYS A 64 -2.09 15.38 4.12
N LEU A 65 -1.20 16.03 4.86
CA LEU A 65 -0.02 16.69 4.28
C LEU A 65 0.94 15.67 3.65
N ALA A 66 1.19 14.54 4.30
CA ALA A 66 2.02 13.47 3.74
C ALA A 66 1.43 12.97 2.41
N LEU A 67 0.11 12.75 2.40
CA LEU A 67 -0.61 12.24 1.25
C LEU A 67 -0.69 13.28 0.11
N GLN A 68 -0.84 14.58 0.42
CA GLN A 68 -0.71 15.67 -0.54
C GLN A 68 0.70 15.75 -1.15
N GLU A 69 1.76 15.45 -0.41
CA GLU A 69 3.12 15.44 -0.95
C GLU A 69 3.38 14.20 -1.82
N LEU A 70 2.90 13.03 -1.38
CA LEU A 70 3.10 11.77 -2.09
C LEU A 70 2.31 11.70 -3.41
N LYS A 71 1.12 12.31 -3.50
CA LYS A 71 0.33 12.31 -4.74
C LYS A 71 1.04 13.04 -5.89
N GLU A 72 1.92 14.00 -5.59
CA GLU A 72 2.75 14.68 -6.58
C GLU A 72 3.81 13.74 -7.18
N LEU A 73 4.17 12.69 -6.43
CA LEU A 73 5.20 11.71 -6.84
C LEU A 73 4.57 10.49 -7.52
N VAL A 74 3.47 9.96 -6.98
CA VAL A 74 2.83 8.71 -7.43
C VAL A 74 1.37 8.97 -7.81
N PRO A 75 0.84 8.38 -8.89
CA PRO A 75 -0.56 8.59 -9.30
C PRO A 75 -1.57 8.24 -8.21
N ILE A 76 -1.38 7.09 -7.54
CA ILE A 76 -2.26 6.64 -6.47
C ILE A 76 -1.46 6.36 -5.21
N VAL A 77 -1.92 6.90 -4.09
CA VAL A 77 -1.32 6.70 -2.77
C VAL A 77 -2.36 6.14 -1.84
N VAL A 78 -2.03 5.04 -1.16
CA VAL A 78 -2.85 4.40 -0.13
C VAL A 78 -2.07 4.37 1.17
N ILE A 79 -2.65 4.87 2.26
CA ILE A 79 -2.06 4.81 3.60
C ILE A 79 -2.97 4.00 4.53
N LYS A 80 -2.45 2.86 4.97
CA LYS A 80 -3.01 1.98 6.00
C LYS A 80 -2.86 2.65 7.37
N ARG A 81 -3.94 2.72 8.14
CA ARG A 81 -4.05 3.37 9.47
C ARG A 81 -4.48 2.41 10.58
N GLY A 82 -4.12 1.13 10.45
CA GLY A 82 -4.48 0.08 11.42
C GLY A 82 -5.97 0.06 11.75
N SER A 83 -6.31 0.32 13.02
CA SER A 83 -7.69 0.34 13.52
C SER A 83 -8.55 1.52 13.01
N GLN A 84 -7.96 2.49 12.32
CA GLN A 84 -8.68 3.59 11.67
C GLN A 84 -8.98 3.29 10.18
N GLY A 85 -8.56 2.13 9.67
CA GLY A 85 -8.80 1.71 8.28
C GLY A 85 -7.74 2.23 7.33
N ALA A 86 -8.13 2.91 6.26
CA ALA A 86 -7.21 3.47 5.28
C ALA A 86 -7.70 4.79 4.70
N ILE A 87 -6.76 5.62 4.24
CA ILE A 87 -6.99 6.81 3.43
C ILE A 87 -6.25 6.66 2.10
N ALA A 88 -6.85 7.10 1.01
CA ALA A 88 -6.22 7.04 -0.30
C ALA A 88 -6.56 8.26 -1.16
N VAL A 89 -5.74 8.48 -2.19
CA VAL A 89 -5.99 9.47 -3.24
C VAL A 89 -5.54 8.94 -4.59
N ASP A 90 -6.33 9.28 -5.60
CA ASP A 90 -5.88 9.35 -6.98
C ASP A 90 -5.57 10.82 -7.29
N ARG A 91 -4.42 11.11 -7.92
CA ARG A 91 -3.86 12.45 -8.14
C ARG A 91 -4.88 13.50 -8.56
N GLU A 92 -5.83 13.12 -9.42
CA GLU A 92 -6.83 14.02 -10.00
C GLU A 92 -8.16 14.07 -9.21
N SER A 93 -8.25 13.37 -8.08
CA SER A 93 -9.49 13.18 -7.30
C SER A 93 -9.35 13.62 -5.85
N ASP A 94 -10.51 13.74 -5.18
CA ASP A 94 -10.57 13.93 -3.74
C ASP A 94 -10.11 12.68 -2.97
N PHE A 95 -9.79 12.89 -1.69
CA PHE A 95 -9.42 11.81 -0.79
C PHE A 95 -10.61 10.89 -0.51
N VAL A 96 -10.33 9.59 -0.47
CA VAL A 96 -11.27 8.59 0.03
C VAL A 96 -10.78 8.04 1.36
N GLU A 97 -11.70 7.86 2.30
CA GLU A 97 -11.43 7.27 3.60
C GLU A 97 -12.40 6.10 3.83
N VAL A 98 -11.86 4.96 4.25
CA VAL A 98 -12.67 3.81 4.64
C VAL A 98 -12.22 3.38 6.03
N GLY A 99 -13.17 3.33 6.97
CA GLY A 99 -12.90 2.91 8.34
C GLY A 99 -12.57 1.42 8.46
N ALA A 100 -11.81 1.04 9.48
CA ALA A 100 -11.56 -0.37 9.76
C ALA A 100 -12.86 -1.09 10.13
N LYS A 101 -12.93 -2.37 9.80
CA LYS A 101 -13.99 -3.26 10.28
C LYS A 101 -13.56 -3.94 11.57
N SER A 102 -14.50 -4.10 12.49
CA SER A 102 -14.26 -4.81 13.75
C SER A 102 -13.98 -6.29 13.47
N ALA A 103 -12.89 -6.81 14.04
CA ALA A 103 -12.55 -8.22 14.04
C ALA A 103 -12.03 -8.64 15.41
N ASN A 104 -12.22 -9.91 15.74
CA ASN A 104 -11.52 -10.55 16.84
C ASN A 104 -10.09 -10.84 16.40
N VAL A 105 -9.15 -9.97 16.76
CA VAL A 105 -7.75 -10.08 16.31
C VAL A 105 -7.07 -11.24 17.02
N ILE A 106 -6.63 -12.24 16.25
CA ILE A 106 -5.91 -13.43 16.72
C ILE A 106 -4.41 -13.32 16.37
N ASP A 107 -4.09 -12.94 15.13
CA ASP A 107 -2.72 -12.81 14.62
C ASP A 107 -2.69 -11.72 13.54
N THR A 108 -1.75 -10.77 13.62
CA THR A 108 -1.65 -9.69 12.62
C THR A 108 -0.71 -10.02 11.46
N THR A 109 -0.08 -11.19 11.50
CA THR A 109 0.84 -11.65 10.46
C THR A 109 0.13 -11.78 9.12
N GLY A 110 0.67 -11.14 8.07
CA GLY A 110 0.11 -11.18 6.73
C GLY A 110 -1.04 -10.21 6.48
N ALA A 111 -1.46 -9.41 7.46
CA ALA A 111 -2.53 -8.42 7.27
C ALA A 111 -2.21 -7.40 6.17
N GLY A 112 -0.93 -7.01 6.03
CA GLY A 112 -0.46 -6.13 4.96
C GLY A 112 -0.55 -6.78 3.58
N ASP A 113 -0.16 -8.05 3.47
CA ASP A 113 -0.25 -8.81 2.21
C ASP A 113 -1.70 -9.08 1.82
N ALA A 114 -2.56 -9.41 2.81
CA ALA A 114 -3.99 -9.56 2.62
C ALA A 114 -4.64 -8.24 2.17
N PHE A 115 -4.23 -7.11 2.75
CA PHE A 115 -4.67 -5.79 2.30
C PHE A 115 -4.27 -5.56 0.83
N ALA A 116 -3.00 -5.77 0.49
CA ALA A 116 -2.51 -5.60 -0.88
C ALA A 116 -3.24 -6.53 -1.86
N ALA A 117 -3.47 -7.80 -1.51
CA ALA A 117 -4.20 -8.75 -2.33
C ALA A 117 -5.66 -8.32 -2.57
N GLY A 118 -6.35 -7.85 -1.52
CA GLY A 118 -7.73 -7.37 -1.62
C GLY A 118 -7.84 -6.10 -2.46
N PHE A 119 -6.86 -5.20 -2.33
CA PHE A 119 -6.73 -4.01 -3.17
C PHE A 119 -6.54 -4.40 -4.64
N ILE A 120 -5.52 -5.21 -4.93
CA ILE A 120 -5.13 -5.61 -6.30
C ILE A 120 -6.30 -6.31 -7.01
N GLY A 121 -6.96 -7.27 -6.35
CA GLY A 121 -8.06 -8.03 -6.94
C GLY A 121 -9.22 -7.15 -7.37
N SER A 122 -9.65 -6.24 -6.49
CA SER A 122 -10.75 -5.32 -6.76
C SER A 122 -10.36 -4.21 -7.75
N TRP A 123 -9.12 -3.72 -7.67
CA TRP A 123 -8.61 -2.70 -8.58
C TRP A 123 -8.53 -3.17 -10.03
N ILE A 124 -8.04 -4.39 -10.28
CA ILE A 124 -7.94 -4.96 -11.64
C ILE A 124 -9.33 -5.17 -12.25
N GLU A 125 -10.33 -5.53 -11.44
CA GLU A 125 -11.68 -5.81 -11.93
C GLU A 125 -12.49 -4.52 -12.19
N LYS A 126 -12.35 -3.52 -11.30
CA LYS A 126 -13.29 -2.38 -11.25
C LYS A 126 -12.66 -1.03 -11.55
N SER A 127 -11.35 -0.89 -11.39
CA SER A 127 -10.64 0.40 -11.47
C SER A 127 -11.29 1.51 -10.63
N ASP A 128 -11.86 1.14 -9.47
CA ASP A 128 -12.53 2.06 -8.55
C ASP A 128 -11.80 2.06 -7.20
N LEU A 129 -11.34 3.24 -6.78
CA LEU A 129 -10.45 3.35 -5.63
C LEU A 129 -11.19 3.02 -4.32
N LEU A 130 -12.43 3.48 -4.17
CA LEU A 130 -13.23 3.23 -2.97
C LEU A 130 -13.53 1.73 -2.81
N ALA A 131 -13.92 1.06 -3.89
CA ALA A 131 -14.15 -0.38 -3.91
C ALA A 131 -12.86 -1.16 -3.66
N ALA A 132 -11.72 -0.71 -4.18
CA ALA A 132 -10.43 -1.35 -3.94
C ALA A 132 -10.01 -1.26 -2.46
N ILE A 133 -10.14 -0.09 -1.84
CA ILE A 133 -9.87 0.07 -0.40
C ILE A 133 -10.85 -0.75 0.44
N GLY A 134 -12.13 -0.77 0.09
CA GLY A 134 -13.13 -1.58 0.77
C GLY A 134 -12.76 -3.07 0.77
N SER A 135 -12.40 -3.62 -0.39
CA SER A 135 -11.97 -5.02 -0.51
C SER A 135 -10.65 -5.31 0.21
N ALA A 136 -9.72 -4.35 0.22
CA ALA A 136 -8.47 -4.46 0.96
C ALA A 136 -8.69 -4.58 2.47
N ILE A 137 -9.55 -3.73 3.04
CA ILE A 137 -9.93 -3.78 4.45
C ILE A 137 -10.63 -5.11 4.77
N ASP A 138 -11.55 -5.55 3.92
CA ASP A 138 -12.29 -6.80 4.15
C ASP A 138 -11.37 -8.00 4.24
N LEU A 139 -10.43 -8.11 3.31
CA LEU A 139 -9.50 -9.24 3.28
C LEU A 139 -8.50 -9.17 4.44
N ALA A 140 -8.00 -7.98 4.79
CA ALA A 140 -7.13 -7.80 5.96
C ALA A 140 -7.86 -8.15 7.27
N THR A 141 -9.12 -7.71 7.44
CA THR A 141 -9.96 -8.02 8.60
C THR A 141 -10.20 -9.52 8.75
N GLN A 142 -10.39 -10.25 7.65
CA GLN A 142 -10.51 -11.71 7.69
C GLN A 142 -9.18 -12.39 8.05
N CYS A 143 -8.07 -11.89 7.49
CA CYS A 143 -6.74 -12.45 7.76
C CYS A 143 -6.39 -12.36 9.24
N VAL A 144 -6.68 -11.24 9.90
CA VAL A 144 -6.31 -11.05 11.31
C VAL A 144 -7.14 -11.90 12.29
N ALA A 145 -8.23 -12.50 11.83
CA ALA A 145 -9.11 -13.35 12.62
C ALA A 145 -8.71 -14.84 12.59
N ILE A 146 -7.59 -15.18 11.96
CA ILE A 146 -7.09 -16.56 11.77
C ILE A 146 -5.62 -16.59 12.22
N ILE A 147 -5.12 -17.76 12.64
CA ILE A 147 -3.69 -17.94 12.97
C ILE A 147 -2.88 -18.11 11.67
N GLY A 148 -1.82 -17.31 11.50
CA GLY A 148 -0.89 -17.38 10.37
C GLY A 148 -1.37 -16.69 9.08
N ALA A 149 -0.44 -16.39 8.18
CA ALA A 149 -0.67 -15.63 6.94
C ALA A 149 -1.48 -16.36 5.84
N ARG A 150 -1.95 -17.59 6.09
CA ARG A 150 -2.77 -18.37 5.15
C ARG A 150 -4.02 -18.88 5.84
N PRO A 151 -5.23 -18.58 5.33
CA PRO A 151 -6.44 -19.26 5.75
C PRO A 151 -6.26 -20.77 5.59
N PRO A 152 -6.80 -21.60 6.50
CA PRO A 152 -6.80 -23.05 6.31
C PRO A 152 -7.49 -23.37 4.98
N VAL A 153 -6.79 -24.08 4.11
CA VAL A 153 -7.42 -24.74 2.95
C VAL A 153 -8.26 -25.88 3.52
N ASN A 154 -9.58 -25.78 3.43
CA ASN A 154 -10.42 -26.94 3.72
C ASN A 154 -10.05 -28.08 2.74
N PRO A 155 -9.89 -29.32 3.23
CA PRO A 155 -9.62 -30.49 2.39
C PRO A 155 -10.80 -30.86 1.48
#